data_AF-W4M455-F1
#
_entry.id   AF-W4M455-F1
#
_cell.length_a   1.000
_cell.length_b   1.000
_cell.length_c   1.000
_cell.angle_alpha   90.00
_cell.angle_beta   90.00
_cell.angle_gamma   90.00
#
_symmetry.space_group_name_H-M   'P 1'
#
loop_
_entity.id
_entity.type
_entity.pdbx_description
1 polymer ?
#
loop_
_entity_poly.entity_id
_entity_poly.type
_entity_poly.pdbx_seq_one_letter_code
_entity_poly.pdbx_strand_id
1 'polypeptide(L)'
;MARPIFLGVSTPATGTYQAAPEVRAGYAERLGQCADDLTQEQVLATPARALEVLQNVEPLANDPPLTPDRLRQLAVSASTQAALSNRLEIYPRGMSAARAFKLGLGSLQGPTRLTVDQIRQRIASRYPEAEALPNPPELDDLIREAGLDWVWDATLAGHQGGYRSRTATALSGSTASSHLSRHIAFPGADAERMQLVQDFEARLHRSVSERRFLVLLVSPPYLHRAEAALLVRLPVVKFSLETLLLQAMKAAAQSIGARWDVVCQADAAPRDSREWRNLQTVVRQAMPPVEQTLLAASQPVLLVYPGLLARYGQMALLERLRDACAKGQGAPGFVVLIASDDQHAMPVMDGTPVPVVQASEWARVPDTWLCDVTR
;
A
#
# COMPACT_ATOMS: atom_id res chain seq x y z
N MET A 1 -26.54 -19.40 -29.36
CA MET A 1 -25.20 -19.98 -29.14
C MET A 1 -24.17 -19.08 -29.78
N ALA A 2 -23.51 -18.22 -28.99
CA ALA A 2 -22.46 -17.33 -29.48
C ALA A 2 -21.12 -18.09 -29.45
N ARG A 3 -20.46 -18.19 -30.61
CA ARG A 3 -19.11 -18.77 -30.75
C ARG A 3 -18.08 -17.79 -30.15
N PRO A 4 -17.04 -18.27 -29.45
CA PRO A 4 -15.92 -17.40 -29.10
C PRO A 4 -15.14 -17.03 -30.37
N ILE A 5 -14.88 -15.73 -30.55
CA ILE A 5 -14.03 -15.19 -31.62
C ILE A 5 -12.58 -15.19 -31.09
N PHE A 6 -11.95 -16.36 -31.04
CA PHE A 6 -10.50 -16.43 -30.98
C PHE A 6 -9.99 -16.66 -32.41
N LEU A 7 -9.45 -15.60 -33.02
CA LEU A 7 -8.59 -15.71 -34.19
C LEU A 7 -7.23 -16.21 -33.70
N GLY A 8 -7.03 -17.52 -33.74
CA GLY A 8 -5.73 -18.13 -33.43
C GLY A 8 -4.68 -17.66 -34.44
N VAL A 9 -3.83 -16.72 -34.04
CA VAL A 9 -2.67 -16.33 -34.83
C VAL A 9 -1.54 -17.30 -34.48
N SER A 10 -1.25 -18.22 -35.40
CA SER A 10 -0.14 -19.15 -35.28
C SER A 10 1.17 -18.38 -35.52
N THR A 11 1.84 -17.96 -34.44
CA THR A 11 3.21 -17.44 -34.54
C THR A 11 4.19 -18.62 -34.71
N PRO A 12 5.15 -18.53 -35.64
CA PRO A 12 6.16 -19.58 -35.80
C PRO A 12 6.93 -19.79 -34.50
N ALA A 13 7.20 -21.06 -34.18
CA ALA A 13 7.82 -21.48 -32.92
C ALA A 13 9.18 -20.79 -32.71
N THR A 14 9.20 -19.73 -31.91
CA THR A 14 10.39 -19.35 -31.14
C THR A 14 10.65 -20.52 -30.19
N GLY A 15 11.85 -21.11 -30.24
CA GLY A 15 12.20 -22.43 -29.67
C GLY A 15 12.12 -22.59 -28.14
N THR A 16 11.30 -21.80 -27.45
CA THR A 16 11.08 -21.79 -26.00
C THR A 16 9.81 -22.53 -25.58
N TYR A 17 8.88 -22.81 -26.50
CA TYR A 17 7.61 -23.48 -26.20
C TYR A 17 7.45 -24.73 -27.08
N GLN A 18 7.32 -25.89 -26.45
CA GLN A 18 7.32 -27.21 -27.06
C GLN A 18 5.91 -27.79 -27.22
N ALA A 19 4.94 -27.38 -26.40
CA ALA A 19 3.56 -27.86 -26.51
C ALA A 19 2.91 -27.43 -27.83
N ALA A 20 2.07 -28.27 -28.44
CA ALA A 20 1.35 -27.92 -29.65
C ALA A 20 0.35 -26.76 -29.39
N PRO A 21 0.08 -25.87 -30.37
CA PRO A 21 -0.82 -24.73 -30.20
C PRO A 21 -2.20 -25.08 -29.64
N GLU A 22 -2.77 -26.20 -30.05
CA GLU A 22 -4.08 -26.69 -29.61
C GLU A 22 -4.06 -27.05 -28.12
N VAL A 23 -2.95 -27.62 -27.63
CA VAL A 23 -2.78 -27.97 -26.21
C VAL A 23 -2.66 -26.71 -25.36
N ARG A 24 -1.97 -25.67 -25.85
CA ARG A 24 -1.86 -24.39 -25.16
C ARG A 24 -3.19 -23.65 -25.12
N ALA A 25 -3.95 -23.69 -26.22
CA ALA A 25 -5.31 -23.14 -26.26
C ALA A 25 -6.22 -23.85 -25.24
N GLY A 26 -6.20 -25.18 -25.19
CA GLY A 26 -6.96 -25.93 -24.20
C GLY A 26 -6.53 -25.66 -22.75
N TYR A 27 -5.25 -25.38 -22.49
CA TYR A 27 -4.79 -24.94 -21.16
C TYR A 27 -5.33 -23.55 -20.81
N ALA A 28 -5.29 -22.59 -21.73
CA ALA A 28 -5.86 -21.27 -21.53
C ALA A 28 -7.38 -21.34 -21.29
N GLU A 29 -8.11 -22.18 -22.03
CA GLU A 29 -9.56 -22.41 -21.81
C GLU A 29 -9.86 -22.96 -20.41
N ARG A 30 -9.08 -23.94 -19.92
CA ARG A 30 -9.25 -24.45 -18.54
C ARG A 30 -8.98 -23.37 -17.50
N LEU A 31 -7.95 -22.55 -17.68
CA LEU A 31 -7.68 -21.41 -16.81
C LEU A 31 -8.82 -20.38 -16.86
N GLY A 32 -9.37 -20.13 -18.05
CA GLY A 32 -10.53 -19.27 -18.26
C GLY A 32 -11.76 -19.77 -17.51
N GLN A 33 -12.03 -21.08 -17.57
CA GLN A 33 -13.13 -21.69 -16.83
C GLN A 33 -12.94 -21.55 -15.32
N CYS A 34 -11.73 -21.78 -14.80
CA CYS A 34 -11.45 -21.57 -13.37
C CYS A 34 -11.65 -20.10 -12.95
N ALA A 35 -11.27 -19.14 -13.81
CA ALA A 35 -11.54 -17.74 -13.54
C ALA A 35 -13.04 -17.42 -13.57
N ASP A 36 -13.81 -18.00 -14.50
CA ASP A 36 -15.28 -17.87 -14.55
C ASP A 36 -15.92 -18.46 -13.29
N ASP A 37 -15.48 -19.62 -12.83
CA ASP A 37 -15.98 -20.27 -11.60
C ASP A 37 -15.72 -19.40 -10.36
N LEU A 38 -14.53 -18.80 -10.25
CA LEU A 38 -14.18 -17.89 -9.15
C LEU A 38 -15.11 -16.66 -9.10
N THR A 39 -15.71 -16.25 -10.22
CA THR A 39 -16.65 -15.12 -10.24
C THR A 39 -18.06 -15.46 -9.74
N GLN A 40 -18.42 -16.75 -9.71
CA GLN A 40 -19.72 -17.22 -9.23
C GLN A 40 -19.81 -17.21 -7.69
N GLU A 41 -18.67 -17.09 -7.02
CA GLU A 41 -18.62 -17.02 -5.56
C GLU A 41 -19.27 -15.72 -5.04
N GLN A 42 -20.07 -15.83 -3.96
CA GLN A 42 -20.70 -14.68 -3.32
C GLN A 42 -19.68 -13.70 -2.73
N VAL A 43 -18.57 -14.23 -2.21
CA VAL A 43 -17.43 -13.46 -1.72
C VAL A 43 -16.32 -13.56 -2.77
N LEU A 44 -15.67 -12.45 -3.08
CA LEU A 44 -14.52 -12.50 -3.98
C LEU A 44 -13.39 -13.29 -3.34
N ALA A 45 -12.87 -14.27 -4.07
CA ALA A 45 -11.69 -15.00 -3.64
C ALA A 45 -10.51 -14.04 -3.39
N THR A 46 -9.73 -14.31 -2.34
CA THR A 46 -8.51 -13.55 -2.07
C THR A 46 -7.50 -13.77 -3.22
N PRO A 47 -6.59 -12.82 -3.48
CA PRO A 47 -5.58 -12.98 -4.54
C PRO A 47 -4.69 -14.23 -4.40
N ALA A 48 -4.49 -14.70 -3.16
CA ALA A 48 -3.78 -15.93 -2.86
C ALA A 48 -4.62 -17.16 -3.21
N ARG A 49 -5.90 -17.19 -2.82
CA ARG A 49 -6.81 -18.29 -3.14
C ARG A 49 -7.07 -18.41 -4.64
N ALA A 50 -7.31 -17.29 -5.31
CA ALA A 50 -7.49 -17.26 -6.76
C ALA A 50 -6.24 -17.80 -7.48
N LEU A 51 -5.03 -17.43 -7.02
CA LEU A 51 -3.79 -17.96 -7.58
C LEU A 51 -3.63 -19.46 -7.33
N GLU A 52 -3.92 -19.94 -6.12
CA GLU A 52 -3.86 -21.35 -5.77
C GLU A 52 -4.77 -22.19 -6.68
N VAL A 53 -6.00 -21.73 -6.91
CA VAL A 53 -6.95 -22.40 -7.83
C VAL A 53 -6.38 -22.48 -9.25
N LEU A 54 -5.80 -21.39 -9.75
CA LEU A 54 -5.19 -21.39 -11.10
C LEU A 54 -3.93 -22.25 -11.18
N GLN A 55 -3.14 -22.33 -10.10
CA GLN A 55 -1.93 -23.17 -10.04
C GLN A 55 -2.23 -24.67 -9.97
N ASN A 56 -3.43 -25.05 -9.50
CA ASN A 56 -3.88 -26.43 -9.49
C ASN A 56 -4.33 -26.95 -10.86
N VAL A 57 -4.46 -26.08 -11.87
CA VAL A 57 -4.70 -26.51 -13.25
C VAL A 57 -3.44 -27.16 -13.80
N GLU A 58 -3.56 -28.40 -14.30
CA GLU A 58 -2.44 -29.19 -14.79
C GLU A 58 -1.60 -28.39 -15.80
N PRO A 59 -0.30 -28.15 -15.50
CA PRO A 59 0.57 -27.34 -16.34
C PRO A 59 0.94 -28.05 -17.63
N LEU A 60 1.28 -27.27 -18.65
CA LEU A 60 1.76 -27.78 -19.93
C LEU A 60 3.13 -28.47 -19.74
N ALA A 61 3.19 -29.78 -20.00
CA ALA A 61 4.46 -30.49 -19.99
C ALA A 61 5.42 -29.90 -21.04
N ASN A 62 6.65 -29.61 -20.62
CA ASN A 62 7.75 -29.10 -21.44
C ASN A 62 7.69 -27.62 -21.88
N ASP A 63 6.66 -26.87 -21.49
CA ASP A 63 6.66 -25.41 -21.58
C ASP A 63 7.14 -24.79 -20.26
N PRO A 64 7.84 -23.65 -20.28
CA PRO A 64 8.27 -22.96 -19.07
C PRO A 64 7.04 -22.50 -18.25
N PRO A 65 7.06 -22.62 -16.91
CA PRO A 65 5.94 -22.22 -16.08
C PRO A 65 5.69 -20.71 -16.20
N LEU A 66 4.41 -20.34 -16.24
CA LEU A 66 4.02 -18.93 -16.23
C LEU A 66 4.28 -18.31 -14.85
N THR A 67 4.70 -17.05 -14.84
CA THR A 67 4.74 -16.29 -13.59
C THR A 67 3.31 -16.12 -13.04
N PRO A 68 3.12 -15.97 -11.72
CA PRO A 68 1.79 -15.80 -11.13
C PRO A 68 0.93 -14.73 -11.79
N ASP A 69 1.53 -13.60 -12.16
CA ASP A 69 0.81 -12.49 -12.80
C ASP A 69 0.39 -12.82 -14.24
N ARG A 70 1.28 -13.47 -15.01
CA ARG A 70 0.95 -13.93 -16.37
C ARG A 70 -0.11 -15.02 -16.36
N LEU A 71 -0.10 -15.89 -15.33
CA LEU A 71 -1.11 -16.92 -15.15
C LEU A 71 -2.51 -16.31 -14.92
N ARG A 72 -2.62 -15.32 -14.02
CA ARG A 72 -3.88 -14.60 -13.79
C ARG A 72 -4.35 -13.83 -15.02
N GLN A 73 -3.46 -13.14 -15.70
CA GLN A 73 -3.79 -12.41 -16.93
C GLN A 73 -4.27 -13.35 -18.03
N LEU A 74 -3.61 -14.50 -18.21
CA LEU A 74 -4.04 -15.51 -19.18
C LEU A 74 -5.42 -16.07 -18.83
N ALA A 75 -5.64 -16.43 -17.55
CA ALA A 75 -6.93 -16.93 -17.08
C ALA A 75 -8.07 -15.93 -17.34
N VAL A 76 -7.90 -14.67 -16.96
CA VAL A 76 -8.91 -13.62 -17.17
C VAL A 76 -9.10 -13.27 -18.64
N SER A 77 -8.05 -13.36 -19.46
CA SER A 77 -8.15 -13.10 -20.91
C SER A 77 -8.85 -14.22 -21.67
N ALA A 78 -8.73 -15.46 -21.18
CA ALA A 78 -9.40 -16.64 -21.75
C ALA A 78 -10.83 -16.85 -21.20
N SER A 79 -11.19 -16.11 -20.15
CA SER A 79 -12.48 -16.16 -19.48
C SER A 79 -13.54 -15.30 -20.18
N THR A 80 -14.81 -15.70 -20.04
CA THR A 80 -15.94 -14.96 -20.60
C THR A 80 -16.57 -13.98 -19.63
N GLN A 81 -16.48 -14.24 -18.32
CA GLN A 81 -17.17 -13.51 -17.27
C GLN A 81 -16.23 -12.81 -16.31
N ALA A 82 -14.94 -13.12 -16.28
CA ALA A 82 -14.01 -12.62 -15.29
C ALA A 82 -13.19 -11.42 -15.79
N ALA A 83 -12.87 -10.54 -14.86
CA ALA A 83 -11.97 -9.41 -14.99
C ALA A 83 -10.97 -9.41 -13.83
N LEU A 84 -9.86 -8.69 -14.00
CA LEU A 84 -8.79 -8.58 -13.01
C LEU A 84 -8.74 -7.16 -12.45
N SER A 85 -8.77 -7.01 -11.13
CA SER A 85 -8.60 -5.71 -10.48
C SER A 85 -7.12 -5.36 -10.33
N ASN A 86 -6.81 -4.08 -10.07
CA ASN A 86 -5.44 -3.65 -9.78
C ASN A 86 -4.84 -4.30 -8.50
N ARG A 87 -5.69 -4.91 -7.66
CA ARG A 87 -5.28 -5.68 -6.48
C ARG A 87 -5.14 -7.18 -6.75
N LEU A 88 -5.14 -7.59 -8.01
CA LEU A 88 -5.06 -8.98 -8.45
C LEU A 88 -6.26 -9.82 -7.98
N GLU A 89 -7.40 -9.17 -7.72
CA GLU A 89 -8.68 -9.83 -7.42
C GLU A 89 -9.36 -10.20 -8.74
N ILE A 90 -9.84 -11.43 -8.85
CA ILE A 90 -10.67 -11.86 -9.99
C ILE A 90 -12.13 -11.55 -9.65
N TYR A 91 -12.83 -10.83 -10.52
CA TYR A 91 -14.19 -10.35 -10.28
C TYR A 91 -15.07 -10.44 -11.54
N PRO A 92 -16.40 -10.57 -11.42
CA PRO A 92 -17.28 -10.63 -12.58
C PRO A 92 -17.31 -9.33 -13.39
N ARG A 93 -17.18 -9.44 -14.72
CA ARG A 93 -17.56 -8.42 -15.70
C ARG A 93 -19.06 -8.15 -15.56
N GLY A 94 -19.42 -6.88 -15.61
CA GLY A 94 -20.80 -6.46 -15.31
C GLY A 94 -21.18 -6.69 -13.85
N MET A 95 -20.22 -6.74 -12.92
CA MET A 95 -20.53 -6.74 -11.48
C MET A 95 -21.47 -5.58 -11.17
N SER A 96 -22.53 -5.86 -10.43
CA SER A 96 -23.53 -4.84 -10.12
C SER A 96 -22.93 -3.62 -9.42
N ALA A 97 -23.44 -2.43 -9.76
CA ALA A 97 -22.97 -1.17 -9.20
C ALA A 97 -22.98 -1.18 -7.65
N ALA A 98 -24.01 -1.80 -7.04
CA ALA A 98 -24.11 -1.95 -5.59
C ALA A 98 -22.99 -2.82 -4.99
N ARG A 99 -22.63 -3.93 -5.65
CA ARG A 99 -21.56 -4.83 -5.20
C ARG A 99 -20.19 -4.18 -5.39
N ALA A 100 -19.97 -3.54 -6.54
CA ALA A 100 -18.74 -2.78 -6.82
C ALA A 100 -18.55 -1.62 -5.84
N PHE A 101 -19.63 -0.90 -5.50
CA PHE A 101 -19.61 0.16 -4.49
C PHE A 101 -19.22 -0.38 -3.11
N LYS A 102 -19.87 -1.45 -2.64
CA LYS A 102 -19.58 -2.09 -1.33
C LYS A 102 -18.14 -2.58 -1.22
N LEU A 103 -17.63 -3.26 -2.25
CA LEU A 103 -16.25 -3.74 -2.28
C LEU A 103 -15.24 -2.59 -2.42
N GLY A 104 -15.62 -1.54 -3.15
CA GLY A 104 -14.82 -0.36 -3.44
C GLY A 104 -14.82 0.70 -2.35
N LEU A 105 -15.52 0.53 -1.21
CA LEU A 105 -15.60 1.52 -0.13
C LEU A 105 -14.22 2.00 0.36
N GLY A 106 -13.21 1.13 0.36
CA GLY A 106 -11.83 1.51 0.68
C GLY A 106 -11.28 2.64 -0.19
N SER A 107 -11.68 2.74 -1.46
CA SER A 107 -11.25 3.80 -2.39
C SER A 107 -11.88 5.17 -2.10
N LEU A 108 -12.96 5.20 -1.31
CA LEU A 108 -13.67 6.43 -0.95
C LEU A 108 -13.17 7.02 0.37
N GLN A 109 -12.22 6.36 1.05
CA GLN A 109 -11.63 6.84 2.30
C GLN A 109 -10.66 8.00 2.05
N GLY A 110 -10.55 8.90 3.03
CA GLY A 110 -9.66 10.07 3.03
C GLY A 110 -10.39 11.41 2.84
N PRO A 111 -11.01 11.69 1.68
CA PRO A 111 -11.71 12.95 1.43
C PRO A 111 -12.96 13.08 2.29
N THR A 112 -13.15 14.28 2.86
CA THR A 112 -14.36 14.62 3.64
C THR A 112 -15.51 15.11 2.74
N ARG A 113 -15.21 15.35 1.45
CA ARG A 113 -16.14 15.82 0.42
C ARG A 113 -15.78 15.16 -0.91
N LEU A 114 -16.75 14.61 -1.62
CA LEU A 114 -16.58 14.08 -2.98
C LEU A 114 -17.77 14.46 -3.86
N THR A 115 -17.49 14.78 -5.12
CA THR A 115 -18.53 14.88 -6.16
C THR A 115 -18.98 13.50 -6.62
N VAL A 116 -20.14 13.42 -7.27
CA VAL A 116 -20.67 12.17 -7.88
C VAL A 116 -19.63 11.55 -8.83
N ASP A 117 -19.00 12.38 -9.66
CA ASP A 117 -18.00 11.91 -10.63
C ASP A 117 -16.71 11.42 -9.97
N GLN A 118 -16.29 12.04 -8.87
CA GLN A 118 -15.14 11.55 -8.10
C GLN A 118 -15.42 10.20 -7.45
N ILE A 119 -16.64 9.97 -6.94
CA ILE A 119 -17.05 8.66 -6.41
C ILE A 119 -17.00 7.62 -7.53
N ARG A 120 -17.59 7.93 -8.70
CA ARG A 120 -17.55 7.06 -9.89
C ARG A 120 -16.14 6.71 -10.30
N GLN A 121 -15.28 7.71 -10.47
CA GLN A 121 -13.91 7.52 -10.92
C GLN A 121 -13.13 6.63 -9.96
N ARG A 122 -13.32 6.77 -8.65
CA ARG A 122 -12.64 5.96 -7.63
C ARG A 122 -13.09 4.50 -7.64
N ILE A 123 -14.39 4.25 -7.76
CA ILE A 123 -14.93 2.89 -7.84
C ILE A 123 -14.51 2.23 -9.17
N ALA A 124 -14.67 2.94 -10.30
CA ALA A 124 -14.26 2.45 -11.62
C ALA A 124 -12.75 2.23 -11.73
N SER A 125 -11.93 3.01 -11.01
CA SER A 125 -10.48 2.78 -10.95
C SER A 125 -10.10 1.44 -10.33
N ARG A 126 -10.95 0.87 -9.47
CA ARG A 126 -10.71 -0.45 -8.87
C ARG A 126 -11.40 -1.57 -9.66
N TYR A 127 -12.63 -1.33 -10.12
CA TYR A 127 -13.45 -2.29 -10.87
C TYR A 127 -13.87 -1.69 -12.21
N PRO A 128 -12.96 -1.59 -13.19
CA PRO A 128 -13.23 -0.94 -14.47
C PRO A 128 -14.30 -1.65 -15.32
N GLU A 129 -14.43 -2.97 -15.17
CA GLU A 129 -15.38 -3.80 -15.92
C GLU A 129 -16.71 -4.00 -15.16
N ALA A 130 -16.94 -3.30 -14.06
CA ALA A 130 -18.21 -3.33 -13.34
C ALA A 130 -19.25 -2.38 -13.97
N GLU A 131 -20.51 -2.51 -13.57
CA GLU A 131 -21.55 -1.55 -13.95
C GLU A 131 -21.23 -0.15 -13.43
N ALA A 132 -21.55 0.86 -14.24
CA ALA A 132 -21.40 2.26 -13.83
C ALA A 132 -22.32 2.59 -12.65
N LEU A 133 -21.85 3.39 -11.70
CA LEU A 133 -22.68 3.83 -10.59
C LEU A 133 -23.84 4.72 -11.08
N PRO A 134 -25.07 4.53 -10.54
CA PRO A 134 -26.22 5.32 -10.92
C PRO A 134 -26.06 6.80 -10.55
N ASN A 135 -26.92 7.65 -11.10
CA ASN A 135 -27.01 9.05 -10.67
C ASN A 135 -27.80 9.15 -9.35
N PRO A 136 -27.68 10.26 -8.60
CA PRO A 136 -28.66 10.60 -7.57
C PRO A 136 -30.08 10.63 -8.19
N PRO A 137 -31.13 10.15 -7.49
CA PRO A 137 -31.15 9.76 -6.07
C PRO A 137 -30.73 8.31 -5.76
N GLU A 138 -30.64 7.42 -6.75
CA GLU A 138 -30.31 6.00 -6.53
C GLU A 138 -28.92 5.81 -5.91
N LEU A 139 -27.98 6.71 -6.21
CA LEU A 139 -26.68 6.74 -5.56
C LEU A 139 -26.78 7.01 -4.05
N ASP A 140 -27.78 7.78 -3.60
CA ASP A 140 -28.02 8.04 -2.18
C ASP A 140 -28.38 6.75 -1.44
N ASP A 141 -29.14 5.88 -2.10
CA ASP A 141 -29.55 4.59 -1.56
C ASP A 141 -28.35 3.66 -1.41
N LEU A 142 -27.45 3.60 -2.41
CA LEU A 142 -26.21 2.84 -2.32
C LEU A 142 -25.30 3.31 -1.19
N ILE A 143 -25.17 4.63 -1.01
CA ILE A 143 -24.39 5.25 0.09
C ILE A 143 -25.00 4.87 1.44
N ARG A 144 -26.34 4.95 1.56
CA ARG A 144 -27.07 4.63 2.78
C ARG A 144 -26.97 3.14 3.13
N GLU A 145 -27.17 2.26 2.15
CA GLU A 145 -27.05 0.80 2.31
C GLU A 145 -25.63 0.36 2.66
N ALA A 146 -24.62 1.09 2.18
CA ALA A 146 -23.22 0.86 2.53
C ALA A 146 -22.86 1.36 3.95
N GLY A 147 -23.77 2.05 4.63
CA GLY A 147 -23.56 2.58 5.98
C GLY A 147 -22.65 3.81 6.03
N LEU A 148 -22.47 4.52 4.91
CA LEU A 148 -21.72 5.78 4.88
C LEU A 148 -22.63 6.93 5.32
N ASP A 149 -22.22 7.68 6.35
CA ASP A 149 -22.96 8.88 6.79
C ASP A 149 -22.56 10.10 5.95
N TRP A 150 -22.82 10.01 4.64
CA TRP A 150 -22.56 11.07 3.68
C TRP A 150 -23.86 11.76 3.31
N VAL A 151 -23.83 13.09 3.27
CA VAL A 151 -25.01 13.92 3.01
C VAL A 151 -24.79 14.70 1.75
N TRP A 152 -25.83 14.81 0.95
CA TRP A 152 -25.87 15.73 -0.18
C TRP A 152 -25.62 17.17 0.29
N ASP A 153 -24.69 17.83 -0.37
CA ASP A 153 -24.35 19.24 -0.23
C ASP A 153 -24.42 19.89 -1.61
N ALA A 154 -25.51 20.61 -1.85
CA ALA A 154 -25.79 21.30 -3.10
C ALA A 154 -24.84 22.49 -3.36
N THR A 155 -23.98 22.87 -2.41
CA THR A 155 -23.02 23.97 -2.58
C THR A 155 -21.66 23.51 -3.11
N LEU A 156 -21.41 22.20 -3.17
CA LEU A 156 -20.17 21.65 -3.69
C LEU A 156 -20.02 21.84 -5.21
N ALA A 157 -18.75 21.93 -5.64
CA ALA A 157 -18.36 22.03 -7.05
C ALA A 157 -19.12 23.13 -7.84
N GLY A 158 -19.26 24.32 -7.26
CA GLY A 158 -19.93 25.44 -7.93
C GLY A 158 -21.42 25.22 -8.17
N HIS A 159 -22.13 24.70 -7.16
CA HIS A 159 -23.56 24.33 -7.21
C HIS A 159 -23.92 23.08 -8.03
N GLN A 160 -22.93 22.31 -8.49
CA GLN A 160 -23.18 21.01 -9.12
C GLN A 160 -23.53 19.92 -8.11
N GLY A 161 -23.25 20.17 -6.83
CA GLY A 161 -23.60 19.27 -5.74
C GLY A 161 -22.63 18.11 -5.56
N GLY A 162 -22.62 17.54 -4.36
CA GLY A 162 -21.77 16.41 -4.02
C GLY A 162 -22.09 15.90 -2.63
N TYR A 163 -21.30 14.95 -2.15
CA TYR A 163 -21.46 14.37 -0.84
C TYR A 163 -20.41 14.89 0.10
N ARG A 164 -20.84 15.25 1.31
CA ARG A 164 -19.95 15.54 2.44
C ARG A 164 -20.16 14.52 3.54
N SER A 165 -19.06 14.11 4.17
CA SER A 165 -19.12 13.26 5.36
C SER A 165 -19.66 14.05 6.55
N ARG A 166 -20.74 13.57 7.18
CA ARG A 166 -21.26 14.18 8.43
C ARG A 166 -20.28 14.02 9.59
N THR A 167 -19.56 12.90 9.64
CA THR A 167 -18.54 12.63 10.67
C THR A 167 -17.30 13.52 10.55
N ALA A 168 -17.06 14.12 9.39
CA ALA A 168 -15.95 15.07 9.21
C ALA A 168 -16.25 16.50 9.68
N THR A 169 -17.51 16.83 10.00
CA THR A 169 -17.92 18.22 10.30
C THR A 169 -18.01 18.53 11.80
N ALA A 170 -17.56 17.62 12.67
CA ALA A 170 -17.60 17.78 14.12
C ALA A 170 -16.21 17.74 14.78
N LEU A 171 -15.21 18.46 14.24
CA LEU A 171 -13.91 18.62 14.90
C LEU A 171 -13.34 20.04 14.68
N SER A 172 -14.08 21.03 15.17
CA SER A 172 -13.47 22.21 15.81
C SER A 172 -13.84 22.10 17.29
N GLY A 173 -12.88 21.67 18.10
CA GLY A 173 -13.09 21.45 19.53
C GLY A 173 -12.61 20.07 19.98
N SER A 174 -11.57 20.09 20.81
CA SER A 174 -11.00 18.95 21.50
C SER A 174 -12.05 18.04 22.13
N THR A 175 -11.97 16.74 21.86
CA THR A 175 -11.97 15.62 22.82
C THR A 175 -12.14 14.31 22.06
N ALA A 176 -11.48 13.27 22.56
CA ALA A 176 -11.59 11.91 22.06
C ALA A 176 -13.06 11.51 21.85
N SER A 177 -13.42 11.18 20.62
CA SER A 177 -14.64 10.43 20.34
C SER A 177 -14.28 9.33 19.36
N SER A 178 -14.20 8.14 19.92
CA SER A 178 -14.20 6.86 19.25
C SER A 178 -15.42 6.78 18.33
N HIS A 179 -15.21 6.98 17.04
CA HIS A 179 -16.19 6.54 16.05
C HIS A 179 -16.10 5.02 15.96
N LEU A 180 -16.88 4.36 16.80
CA LEU A 180 -17.36 3.00 16.56
C LEU A 180 -18.07 3.01 15.20
N SER A 181 -17.33 2.68 14.14
CA SER A 181 -17.90 2.26 12.87
C SER A 181 -18.74 1.01 13.13
N ARG A 182 -20.06 1.21 13.26
CA ARG A 182 -21.04 0.11 13.28
C ARG A 182 -21.13 -0.45 11.88
N HIS A 183 -20.16 -1.29 11.52
CA HIS A 183 -20.28 -2.14 10.35
C HIS A 183 -21.37 -3.19 10.62
N ILE A 184 -22.23 -3.41 9.64
CA ILE A 184 -23.18 -4.52 9.64
C ILE A 184 -22.36 -5.80 9.82
N ALA A 185 -22.59 -6.49 10.93
CA ALA A 185 -21.88 -7.71 11.31
C ALA A 185 -22.28 -8.84 10.36
N PHE A 186 -21.40 -9.16 9.41
CA PHE A 186 -21.42 -10.47 8.77
C PHE A 186 -20.71 -11.45 9.72
N PRO A 187 -21.31 -12.59 10.08
CA PRO A 187 -20.63 -13.60 10.89
C PRO A 187 -19.38 -14.09 10.13
N GLY A 188 -18.19 -13.71 10.61
CA GLY A 188 -16.88 -14.03 10.00
C GLY A 188 -15.96 -12.82 9.80
N ALA A 189 -16.50 -11.64 9.47
CA ALA A 189 -15.69 -10.46 9.15
C ALA A 189 -14.91 -9.91 10.36
N ASP A 190 -15.45 -10.05 11.57
CA ASP A 190 -14.76 -9.65 12.79
C ASP A 190 -13.66 -10.64 13.19
N ALA A 191 -13.83 -11.93 12.87
CA ALA A 191 -12.79 -12.94 13.08
C ALA A 191 -11.61 -12.73 12.13
N GLU A 192 -11.87 -12.43 10.85
CA GLU A 192 -10.82 -12.11 9.87
C GLU A 192 -10.07 -10.82 10.22
N ARG A 193 -10.79 -9.76 10.63
CA ARG A 193 -10.16 -8.51 11.11
C ARG A 193 -9.30 -8.75 12.35
N MET A 194 -9.79 -9.53 13.30
CA MET A 194 -9.04 -9.89 14.51
C MET A 194 -7.78 -10.69 14.15
N GLN A 195 -7.89 -11.63 13.21
CA GLN A 195 -6.74 -12.39 12.73
C GLN A 195 -5.69 -11.50 12.07
N LEU A 196 -6.09 -10.54 11.23
CA LEU A 196 -5.16 -9.57 10.61
C LEU A 196 -4.41 -8.72 11.65
N VAL A 197 -5.09 -8.30 12.72
CA VAL A 197 -4.49 -7.55 13.83
C VAL A 197 -3.50 -8.45 14.59
N GLN A 198 -3.87 -9.69 14.88
CA GLN A 198 -3.01 -10.67 15.57
C GLN A 198 -1.78 -11.03 14.73
N ASP A 199 -1.93 -11.27 13.44
CA ASP A 199 -0.83 -11.61 12.53
C ASP A 199 0.14 -10.43 12.40
N PHE A 200 -0.39 -9.21 12.30
CA PHE A 200 0.41 -7.98 12.30
C PHE A 200 1.19 -7.81 13.62
N GLU A 201 0.52 -7.97 14.76
CA GLU A 201 1.13 -7.83 16.09
C GLU A 201 2.19 -8.90 16.34
N ALA A 202 1.92 -10.16 15.97
CA ALA A 202 2.89 -11.25 16.06
C ALA A 202 4.13 -10.98 15.18
N ARG A 203 3.93 -10.47 13.96
CA ARG A 203 5.03 -10.08 13.06
C ARG A 203 5.86 -8.93 13.62
N LEU A 204 5.20 -7.93 14.21
CA LEU A 204 5.84 -6.78 14.83
C LEU A 204 6.74 -7.21 16.00
N HIS A 205 6.20 -8.01 16.93
CA HIS A 205 6.96 -8.55 18.05
C HIS A 205 8.12 -9.42 17.58
N ARG A 206 7.89 -10.30 16.59
CA ARG A 206 8.94 -11.14 16.02
C ARG A 206 10.07 -10.31 15.42
N SER A 207 9.75 -9.24 14.68
CA SER A 207 10.75 -8.36 14.09
C SER A 207 11.63 -7.71 15.15
N VAL A 208 11.04 -7.29 16.27
CA VAL A 208 11.77 -6.67 17.38
C VAL A 208 12.62 -7.70 18.12
N SER A 209 12.06 -8.87 18.44
CA SER A 209 12.79 -9.93 19.17
C SER A 209 13.94 -10.52 18.36
N GLU A 210 13.75 -10.69 17.05
CA GLU A 210 14.77 -11.20 16.12
C GLU A 210 15.70 -10.09 15.60
N ARG A 211 15.55 -8.84 16.06
CA ARG A 211 16.34 -7.67 15.64
C ARG A 211 16.40 -7.48 14.12
N ARG A 212 15.25 -7.65 13.47
CA ARG A 212 15.10 -7.55 12.01
C ARG A 212 14.88 -6.11 11.57
N PHE A 213 14.97 -5.94 10.25
CA PHE A 213 14.59 -4.71 9.57
C PHE A 213 13.14 -4.83 9.08
N LEU A 214 12.29 -3.90 9.50
CA LEU A 214 10.86 -3.85 9.14
C LEU A 214 10.46 -2.42 8.81
N VAL A 215 9.85 -2.22 7.65
CA VAL A 215 9.24 -0.96 7.24
C VAL A 215 7.74 -1.01 7.51
N LEU A 216 7.23 -0.02 8.24
CA LEU A 216 5.82 0.15 8.52
C LEU A 216 5.26 1.33 7.74
N LEU A 217 4.24 1.05 6.92
CA LEU A 217 3.50 2.06 6.19
C LEU A 217 2.27 2.47 6.98
N VAL A 218 2.09 3.77 7.18
CA VAL A 218 0.94 4.33 7.86
C VAL A 218 0.34 5.47 7.05
N SER A 219 -0.98 5.56 7.02
CA SER A 219 -1.67 6.72 6.44
C SER A 219 -1.22 8.01 7.14
N PRO A 220 -0.90 9.10 6.41
CA PRO A 220 -0.34 10.32 7.00
C PRO A 220 -1.08 10.88 8.22
N PRO A 221 -2.44 10.89 8.27
CA PRO A 221 -3.18 11.37 9.45
C PRO A 221 -2.92 10.57 10.73
N TYR A 222 -2.44 9.33 10.62
CA TYR A 222 -2.22 8.43 11.74
C TYR A 222 -0.75 8.29 12.15
N LEU A 223 0.18 9.01 11.51
CA LEU A 223 1.62 8.87 11.77
C LEU A 223 1.97 9.01 13.26
N HIS A 224 1.53 10.10 13.90
CA HIS A 224 1.80 10.35 15.32
C HIS A 224 1.12 9.32 16.24
N ARG A 225 -0.09 8.87 15.88
CA ARG A 225 -0.81 7.84 16.63
C ARG A 225 -0.08 6.50 16.57
N ALA A 226 0.41 6.12 15.38
CA ALA A 226 1.19 4.91 15.19
C ALA A 226 2.53 4.98 15.92
N GLU A 227 3.22 6.12 15.87
CA GLU A 227 4.43 6.34 16.66
C GLU A 227 4.18 6.10 18.16
N ALA A 228 3.15 6.73 18.73
CA ALA A 228 2.80 6.55 20.14
C ALA A 228 2.43 5.09 20.47
N ALA A 229 1.64 4.45 19.61
CA ALA A 229 1.23 3.05 19.78
C ALA A 229 2.43 2.10 19.79
N LEU A 230 3.37 2.28 18.86
CA LEU A 230 4.58 1.46 18.74
C LEU A 230 5.48 1.60 19.97
N LEU A 231 5.62 2.82 20.51
CA LEU A 231 6.42 3.08 21.71
C LEU A 231 5.82 2.47 22.98
N VAL A 232 4.49 2.39 23.05
CA VAL A 232 3.81 1.77 24.20
C VAL A 232 3.89 0.25 24.13
N ARG A 233 3.74 -0.33 22.94
CA ARG A 233 3.59 -1.78 22.77
C ARG A 233 4.90 -2.53 22.57
N LEU A 234 5.96 -1.84 22.15
CA LEU A 234 7.23 -2.48 21.82
C LEU A 234 8.37 -1.97 22.71
N PRO A 235 9.31 -2.86 23.09
CA PRO A 235 10.54 -2.47 23.79
C PRO A 235 11.55 -1.87 22.80
N VAL A 236 11.24 -0.69 22.26
CA VAL A 236 12.05 0.01 21.25
C VAL A 236 12.51 1.37 21.76
N VAL A 237 13.67 1.83 21.29
CA VAL A 237 14.13 3.20 21.48
C VAL A 237 13.81 4.05 20.25
N LYS A 238 13.24 5.24 20.47
CA LYS A 238 12.92 6.16 19.37
C LYS A 238 14.16 6.90 18.89
N PHE A 239 14.36 6.91 17.57
CA PHE A 239 15.26 7.84 16.90
C PHE A 239 14.53 8.63 15.81
N SER A 240 14.65 9.95 15.87
CA SER A 240 14.21 10.84 14.78
C SER A 240 15.36 11.00 13.78
N LEU A 241 15.19 10.48 12.57
CA LEU A 241 16.22 10.58 11.55
C LEU A 241 16.44 12.03 11.13
N GLU A 242 15.37 12.81 11.03
CA GLU A 242 15.45 14.24 10.74
C GLU A 242 16.33 14.97 11.76
N THR A 243 16.08 14.74 13.06
CA THR A 243 16.86 15.38 14.13
C THR A 243 18.32 14.97 14.09
N LEU A 244 18.60 13.66 13.94
CA LEU A 244 19.97 13.15 13.83
C LEU A 244 20.71 13.78 12.65
N LEU A 245 20.07 13.80 11.47
CA LEU A 245 20.69 14.31 10.26
C LEU A 245 20.93 15.82 10.35
N LEU A 246 19.96 16.61 10.83
CA LEU A 246 20.12 18.05 10.99
C LEU A 246 21.22 18.40 12.00
N GLN A 247 21.35 17.65 13.10
CA GLN A 247 22.45 17.82 14.06
C GLN A 247 23.80 17.50 13.41
N ALA A 248 23.90 16.39 12.68
CA ALA A 248 25.13 16.01 11.99
C ALA A 248 25.51 16.99 10.86
N MET A 249 24.52 17.51 10.11
CA MET A 249 24.73 18.54 9.09
C MET A 249 25.24 19.85 9.70
N LYS A 250 24.71 20.27 10.86
CA LYS A 250 25.21 21.45 11.57
C LYS A 250 26.67 21.28 11.98
N ALA A 251 27.03 20.13 12.54
CA ALA A 251 28.41 19.82 12.91
C ALA A 251 29.34 19.77 11.68
N ALA A 252 28.90 19.14 10.59
CA ALA A 252 29.64 19.09 9.33
C ALA A 252 29.87 20.50 8.76
N ALA A 253 28.84 21.34 8.72
CA ALA A 253 28.95 22.73 8.26
C ALA A 253 29.94 23.54 9.11
N GLN A 254 29.89 23.40 10.44
CA GLN A 254 30.84 24.06 11.35
C GLN A 254 32.27 23.61 11.10
N SER A 255 32.51 22.32 10.84
CA SER A 255 33.85 21.78 10.60
C SER A 255 34.56 22.37 9.37
N ILE A 256 33.78 22.83 8.39
CA ILE A 256 34.28 23.47 7.16
C ILE A 256 34.12 25.00 7.17
N GLY A 257 33.72 25.59 8.30
CA GLY A 257 33.51 27.03 8.45
C GLY A 257 32.29 27.59 7.71
N ALA A 258 31.36 26.74 7.26
CA ALA A 258 30.15 27.18 6.58
C ALA A 258 29.11 27.69 7.59
N ARG A 259 28.53 28.88 7.32
CA ARG A 259 27.44 29.41 8.14
C ARG A 259 26.14 28.65 7.86
N TRP A 260 25.36 28.37 8.91
CA TRP A 260 24.15 27.56 8.80
C TRP A 260 23.06 28.18 7.91
N ASP A 261 22.94 29.51 7.92
CA ASP A 261 22.00 30.22 7.06
C ASP A 261 22.32 30.02 5.56
N VAL A 262 23.60 29.91 5.21
CA VAL A 262 24.03 29.58 3.84
C VAL A 262 23.66 28.15 3.47
N VAL A 263 23.74 27.20 4.41
CA VAL A 263 23.29 25.81 4.20
C VAL A 263 21.79 25.77 3.96
N CYS A 264 20.99 26.52 4.74
CA CYS A 264 19.55 26.63 4.53
C CYS A 264 19.20 27.27 3.18
N GLN A 265 19.94 28.30 2.75
CA GLN A 265 19.76 28.91 1.42
C GLN A 265 20.09 27.91 0.30
N ALA A 266 21.16 27.12 0.47
CA ALA A 266 21.53 26.08 -0.47
C ALA A 266 20.50 24.96 -0.57
N ASP A 267 19.77 24.66 0.51
CA ASP A 267 18.65 23.71 0.52
C ASP A 267 17.41 24.22 -0.24
N ALA A 268 17.20 25.54 -0.26
CA ALA A 268 16.14 26.17 -1.04
C ALA A 268 16.51 26.38 -2.53
N ALA A 269 17.78 26.20 -2.89
CA ALA A 269 18.27 26.43 -4.25
C ALA A 269 17.83 25.32 -5.24
N PRO A 270 17.80 25.60 -6.55
CA PRO A 270 17.54 24.57 -7.58
C PRO A 270 18.50 23.39 -7.49
N ARG A 271 18.03 22.18 -7.80
CA ARG A 271 18.80 20.92 -7.65
C ARG A 271 20.03 20.82 -8.56
N ASP A 272 20.06 21.56 -9.66
CA ASP A 272 21.17 21.64 -10.62
C ASP A 272 22.20 22.74 -10.27
N SER A 273 21.92 23.55 -9.25
CA SER A 273 22.76 24.67 -8.84
C SER A 273 24.09 24.25 -8.20
N ARG A 274 25.02 25.21 -8.09
CA ARG A 274 26.29 24.99 -7.37
C ARG A 274 26.06 24.87 -5.87
N GLU A 275 25.10 25.63 -5.35
CA GLU A 275 24.68 25.68 -3.97
C GLU A 275 24.17 24.30 -3.52
N TRP A 276 23.29 23.67 -4.31
CA TRP A 276 22.83 22.31 -4.05
C TRP A 276 23.96 21.29 -4.04
N ARG A 277 24.91 21.38 -4.98
CA ARG A 277 26.11 20.52 -5.00
C ARG A 277 26.97 20.68 -3.75
N ASN A 278 27.11 21.90 -3.25
CA ASN A 278 27.84 22.18 -2.01
C ASN A 278 27.09 21.60 -0.79
N LEU A 279 25.77 21.78 -0.72
CA LEU A 279 24.92 21.16 0.30
C LEU A 279 25.08 19.64 0.33
N GLN A 280 25.08 18.99 -0.85
CA GLN A 280 25.27 17.55 -0.97
C GLN A 280 26.62 17.08 -0.40
N THR A 281 27.66 17.91 -0.43
CA THR A 281 28.94 17.61 0.24
C THR A 281 28.79 17.61 1.76
N VAL A 282 28.06 18.58 2.32
CA VAL A 282 27.75 18.63 3.76
C VAL A 282 26.91 17.42 4.18
N VAL A 283 25.89 17.07 3.40
CA VAL A 283 25.05 15.89 3.65
C VAL A 283 25.90 14.61 3.65
N ARG A 284 26.73 14.39 2.63
CA ARG A 284 27.61 13.19 2.58
C ARG A 284 28.56 13.10 3.77
N GLN A 285 29.07 14.23 4.26
CA GLN A 285 29.93 14.28 5.45
C GLN A 285 29.14 14.00 6.75
N ALA A 286 27.85 14.36 6.79
CA ALA A 286 26.97 14.15 7.93
C ALA A 286 26.45 12.70 8.06
N MET A 287 26.41 11.93 6.97
CA MET A 287 25.82 10.58 6.98
C MET A 287 26.56 9.54 7.85
N PRO A 288 27.89 9.43 7.85
CA PRO A 288 28.58 8.40 8.64
C PRO A 288 28.31 8.49 10.16
N PRO A 289 28.34 9.68 10.80
CA PRO A 289 27.94 9.82 12.20
C PRO A 289 26.49 9.40 12.48
N VAL A 290 25.56 9.67 11.57
CA VAL A 290 24.16 9.26 11.69
C VAL A 290 24.05 7.73 11.68
N GLU A 291 24.70 7.08 10.70
CA GLU A 291 24.73 5.63 10.59
C GLU A 291 25.38 4.97 11.81
N GLN A 292 26.50 5.49 12.27
CA GLN A 292 27.17 5.02 13.48
C GLN A 292 26.28 5.12 14.72
N THR A 293 25.57 6.24 14.88
CA THR A 293 24.65 6.45 16.01
C THR A 293 23.51 5.42 15.99
N LEU A 294 22.94 5.15 14.82
CA LEU A 294 21.86 4.17 14.66
C LEU A 294 22.33 2.74 14.93
N LEU A 295 23.52 2.36 14.45
CA LEU A 295 24.08 1.02 14.65
C LEU A 295 24.59 0.79 16.07
N ALA A 296 24.95 1.83 16.79
CA ALA A 296 25.43 1.76 18.17
C ALA A 296 24.31 1.61 19.22
N ALA A 297 23.03 1.66 18.81
CA ALA A 297 21.92 1.50 19.73
C ALA A 297 21.95 0.11 20.39
N SER A 298 21.71 0.06 21.70
CA SER A 298 21.69 -1.20 22.46
C SER A 298 20.34 -1.92 22.42
N GLN A 299 19.29 -1.23 21.99
CA GLN A 299 17.91 -1.72 21.88
C GLN A 299 17.42 -1.56 20.43
N PRO A 300 16.44 -2.38 19.99
CA PRO A 300 15.79 -2.19 18.70
C PRO A 300 15.27 -0.77 18.53
N VAL A 301 15.47 -0.21 17.34
CA VAL A 301 15.23 1.20 17.06
C VAL A 301 13.90 1.37 16.33
N LEU A 302 13.03 2.23 16.84
CA LEU A 302 11.94 2.83 16.06
C LEU A 302 12.47 4.09 15.38
N LEU A 303 12.68 4.01 14.06
CA LEU A 303 13.17 5.11 13.24
C LEU A 303 12.00 5.88 12.64
N VAL A 304 11.86 7.15 13.00
CA VAL A 304 10.79 8.04 12.55
C VAL A 304 11.33 9.20 11.70
N TYR A 305 10.45 9.79 10.90
CA TYR A 305 10.72 10.92 10.01
C TYR A 305 11.90 10.70 9.03
N PRO A 306 11.92 9.59 8.26
CA PRO A 306 13.04 9.31 7.36
C PRO A 306 13.04 10.11 6.04
N GLY A 307 12.05 10.99 5.81
CA GLY A 307 11.82 11.68 4.53
C GLY A 307 13.03 12.45 3.97
N LEU A 308 13.90 12.97 4.84
CA LEU A 308 15.12 13.65 4.39
C LEU A 308 16.07 12.75 3.61
N LEU A 309 16.02 11.42 3.78
CA LEU A 309 16.79 10.50 2.95
C LEU A 309 16.36 10.57 1.48
N ALA A 310 15.06 10.61 1.22
CA ALA A 310 14.55 10.76 -0.14
C ALA A 310 14.91 12.14 -0.70
N ARG A 311 14.75 13.20 0.09
CA ARG A 311 15.11 14.58 -0.31
C ARG A 311 16.57 14.69 -0.77
N TYR A 312 17.49 14.06 -0.05
CA TYR A 312 18.93 14.18 -0.31
C TYR A 312 19.54 12.98 -1.06
N GLY A 313 18.73 12.02 -1.52
CA GLY A 313 19.22 10.85 -2.25
C GLY A 313 20.07 9.89 -1.39
N GLN A 314 19.78 9.79 -0.09
CA GLN A 314 20.52 8.98 0.87
C GLN A 314 19.80 7.66 1.26
N MET A 315 18.92 7.15 0.38
CA MET A 315 18.16 5.91 0.61
C MET A 315 19.06 4.68 0.86
N ALA A 316 20.30 4.71 0.36
CA ALA A 316 21.30 3.67 0.60
C ALA A 316 21.60 3.44 2.11
N LEU A 317 21.30 4.40 2.99
CA LEU A 317 21.38 4.15 4.44
C LEU A 317 20.44 3.01 4.85
N LEU A 318 19.19 3.00 4.37
CA LEU A 318 18.22 1.96 4.72
C LEU A 318 18.65 0.58 4.22
N GLU A 319 19.28 0.50 3.05
CA GLU A 319 19.91 -0.73 2.55
C GLU A 319 20.98 -1.26 3.50
N ARG A 320 21.89 -0.39 3.96
CA ARG A 320 22.96 -0.79 4.86
C ARG A 320 22.43 -1.23 6.23
N LEU A 321 21.41 -0.55 6.77
CA LEU A 321 20.76 -0.96 8.01
C LEU A 321 20.08 -2.32 7.88
N ARG A 322 19.37 -2.56 6.76
CA ARG A 322 18.75 -3.85 6.45
C ARG A 322 19.80 -4.96 6.34
N ASP A 323 20.86 -4.73 5.59
CA ASP A 323 21.93 -5.70 5.38
C ASP A 323 22.68 -6.00 6.68
N ALA A 324 22.85 -5.01 7.57
CA ALA A 324 23.43 -5.20 8.90
C ALA A 324 22.56 -6.13 9.78
N CYS A 325 21.23 -5.95 9.75
CA CYS A 325 20.28 -6.85 10.41
C CYS A 325 20.34 -8.27 9.82
N ALA A 326 20.38 -8.40 8.49
CA ALA A 326 20.40 -9.71 7.81
C ALA A 326 21.67 -10.52 8.13
N LYS A 327 22.81 -9.84 8.31
CA LYS A 327 24.10 -10.49 8.66
C LYS A 327 24.18 -10.95 10.12
N GLY A 328 23.26 -10.52 10.98
CA GLY A 328 23.23 -10.92 12.41
C GLY A 328 24.40 -10.39 13.24
N GLN A 329 25.15 -9.38 12.76
CA GLN A 329 26.38 -8.87 13.38
C GLN A 329 26.11 -7.88 14.52
N GLY A 330 25.20 -8.21 15.45
CA GLY A 330 24.91 -7.37 16.62
C GLY A 330 24.15 -6.07 16.31
N ALA A 331 23.60 -5.90 15.11
CA ALA A 331 22.73 -4.78 14.79
C ALA A 331 21.51 -4.74 15.75
N PRO A 332 21.02 -3.53 16.11
CA PRO A 332 19.93 -3.39 17.08
C PRO A 332 18.59 -3.95 16.59
N GLY A 333 18.36 -3.99 15.27
CA GLY A 333 17.04 -4.15 14.68
C GLY A 333 16.37 -2.80 14.47
N PHE A 334 15.60 -2.68 13.39
CA PHE A 334 15.01 -1.41 12.97
C PHE A 334 13.56 -1.60 12.56
N VAL A 335 12.68 -0.82 13.18
CA VAL A 335 11.31 -0.58 12.72
C VAL A 335 11.28 0.83 12.14
N VAL A 336 11.11 0.96 10.82
CA VAL A 336 11.11 2.25 10.12
C VAL A 336 9.67 2.65 9.83
N LEU A 337 9.21 3.74 10.43
CA LEU A 337 7.84 4.24 10.22
C LEU A 337 7.81 5.27 9.10
N ILE A 338 6.99 5.01 8.08
CA ILE A 338 6.88 5.84 6.87
C ILE A 338 5.41 6.22 6.67
N ALA A 339 5.16 7.53 6.52
CA ALA A 339 3.87 8.01 6.05
C ALA A 339 3.73 7.69 4.55
N SER A 340 2.73 6.91 4.17
CA SER A 340 2.51 6.50 2.78
C SER A 340 1.01 6.34 2.53
N ASP A 341 0.56 6.83 1.39
CA ASP A 341 -0.81 6.60 0.94
C ASP A 341 -0.97 5.21 0.29
N ASP A 342 -2.21 4.84 0.01
CA ASP A 342 -2.58 3.54 -0.56
C ASP A 342 -2.37 3.48 -2.09
N GLN A 343 -1.71 4.49 -2.69
CA GLN A 343 -1.60 4.61 -4.15
C GLN A 343 -0.53 3.70 -4.77
N HIS A 344 0.39 3.17 -3.96
CA HIS A 344 1.53 2.39 -4.44
C HIS A 344 1.57 0.97 -3.86
N ALA A 345 1.87 -0.02 -4.73
CA ALA A 345 1.98 -1.43 -4.35
C ALA A 345 3.24 -1.76 -3.54
N MET A 346 4.26 -0.89 -3.58
CA MET A 346 5.51 -0.99 -2.84
C MET A 346 5.67 0.23 -1.91
N PRO A 347 6.41 0.10 -0.79
CA PRO A 347 6.69 1.24 0.08
C PRO A 347 7.46 2.32 -0.68
N VAL A 348 6.90 3.53 -0.73
CA VAL A 348 7.54 4.71 -1.32
C VAL A 348 7.66 5.83 -0.28
N MET A 349 8.72 6.63 -0.41
CA MET A 349 9.00 7.80 0.41
C MET A 349 9.31 8.98 -0.52
N ASP A 350 8.44 9.99 -0.53
CA ASP A 350 8.53 11.16 -1.43
C ASP A 350 8.75 10.77 -2.91
N GLY A 351 8.02 9.76 -3.38
CA GLY A 351 8.12 9.23 -4.74
C GLY A 351 9.34 8.33 -5.00
N THR A 352 10.21 8.12 -4.01
CA THR A 352 11.37 7.23 -4.10
C THR A 352 11.06 5.87 -3.48
N PRO A 353 11.29 4.74 -4.19
CA PRO A 353 11.09 3.42 -3.62
C PRO A 353 11.97 3.19 -2.38
N VAL A 354 11.37 2.62 -1.33
CA VAL A 354 12.09 2.19 -0.14
C VAL A 354 12.75 0.84 -0.44
N PRO A 355 14.04 0.65 -0.10
CA PRO A 355 14.79 -0.53 -0.50
C PRO A 355 14.43 -1.74 0.37
N VAL A 356 13.31 -2.38 0.06
CA VAL A 356 12.88 -3.67 0.62
C VAL A 356 13.00 -4.75 -0.45
N VAL A 357 13.48 -5.92 -0.07
CA VAL A 357 13.72 -7.07 -0.95
C VAL A 357 12.63 -8.13 -0.79
N GLN A 358 12.17 -8.34 0.45
CA GLN A 358 11.20 -9.38 0.78
C GLN A 358 9.86 -8.79 1.23
N ALA A 359 8.75 -9.50 0.97
CA ALA A 359 7.44 -9.15 1.51
C ALA A 359 7.40 -9.15 3.06
N SER A 360 8.32 -9.90 3.69
CA SER A 360 8.50 -9.96 5.14
C SER A 360 9.17 -8.70 5.74
N GLU A 361 9.74 -7.82 4.91
CA GLU A 361 10.45 -6.61 5.35
C GLU A 361 9.57 -5.36 5.37
N TRP A 362 8.30 -5.47 4.97
CA TRP A 362 7.36 -4.35 5.08
C TRP A 362 5.91 -4.76 5.33
N ALA A 363 5.19 -3.92 6.07
CA ALA A 363 3.77 -4.11 6.35
C ALA A 363 3.06 -2.76 6.41
N ARG A 364 1.75 -2.76 6.13
CA ARG A 364 0.88 -1.61 6.41
C ARG A 364 0.30 -1.76 7.81
N VAL A 365 0.32 -0.69 8.58
CA VAL A 365 -0.29 -0.66 9.91
C VAL A 365 -1.82 -0.71 9.75
N PRO A 366 -2.51 -1.74 10.27
CA PRO A 366 -3.96 -1.82 10.19
C PRO A 366 -4.62 -0.70 11.02
N ASP A 367 -5.63 -0.03 10.47
CA ASP A 367 -6.37 1.01 11.20
C ASP A 367 -7.01 0.47 12.49
N THR A 368 -7.47 -0.79 12.46
CA THR A 368 -8.02 -1.48 13.64
C THR A 368 -6.98 -1.67 14.75
N TRP A 369 -5.71 -1.93 14.41
CA TRP A 369 -4.63 -2.04 15.39
C TRP A 369 -4.36 -0.70 16.11
N LEU A 370 -4.54 0.43 15.41
CA LEU A 370 -4.41 1.77 15.99
C LEU A 370 -5.56 2.13 16.93
N CYS A 371 -6.77 1.60 16.70
CA CYS A 371 -7.96 1.84 17.52
C CYS A 371 -7.84 1.29 18.95
N ASP A 372 -7.09 0.21 19.14
CA ASP A 372 -6.98 -0.50 20.43
C ASP A 372 -6.08 0.19 21.46
N VAL A 373 -5.40 1.28 21.10
CA VAL A 373 -4.52 2.06 22.00
C VAL A 373 -5.32 2.98 22.94
N THR A 374 -6.65 3.02 22.78
CA THR A 374 -7.54 3.94 23.50
C THR A 374 -8.36 3.27 24.62
N ARG A 375 -8.00 2.04 25.03
CA ARG A 375 -8.63 1.37 26.19
C ARG A 375 -7.77 1.44 27.43
#